data_AF-A0A7C2F4V1-F1
#
_entry.id   AF-A0A7C2F4V1-F1
#
_cell.length_a   1.000
_cell.length_b   1.000
_cell.length_c   1.000
_cell.angle_alpha   90.00
_cell.angle_beta   90.00
_cell.angle_gamma   90.00
#
_symmetry.space_group_name_H-M   'P 1'
#
loop_
_entity.id
_entity.type
_entity.pdbx_description
1 polymer ?
#
loop_
_entity_poly.entity_id
_entity_poly.type
_entity_poly.pdbx_seq_one_letter_code
_entity_poly.pdbx_strand_id
1 'polypeptide(L)'
;MRQCPLPYNGAVRLPPGLVSARLVRRLNRFAVEVAVGEALATAHLANSGRLYELMVPGAPVLLVPRASPTRRTAYDLALVCIDGVWVSADARLPNALFREALAEGRLPEFSGCRPARAEVAYGGTRLDFLLECPRGPTLVETKSVTLVEGGIALFPDAPTERGRRHLRALSAAAGEGLGAAVVFVVQREDARAFAPHRAADPRFAAGLAAAARAGVRVLAYRCRVDPCQVSIASSLPVLL
;
A
#
# COMPACT_ATOMS: atom_id res chain seq x y z
N MET A 1 12.47 22.61 9.40
CA MET A 1 12.11 21.18 9.33
C MET A 1 12.63 20.53 10.60
N ARG A 2 11.79 19.83 11.37
CA ARG A 2 12.27 19.13 12.59
C ARG A 2 13.26 18.06 12.16
N GLN A 3 14.40 17.92 12.85
CA GLN A 3 15.31 16.80 12.64
C GLN A 3 14.52 15.50 12.77
N CYS A 4 14.62 14.63 11.77
CA CYS A 4 14.07 13.29 11.87
C CYS A 4 14.73 12.61 13.08
N PRO A 5 13.95 12.10 14.05
CA PRO A 5 14.54 11.34 15.14
C PRO A 5 15.35 10.17 14.56
N LEU A 6 16.33 9.69 15.32
CA LEU A 6 16.96 8.42 15.01
C LEU A 6 15.86 7.38 14.75
N PRO A 7 16.03 6.54 13.73
CA PRO A 7 14.98 5.64 13.24
C PRO A 7 14.35 4.85 14.39
N TYR A 8 13.04 4.66 14.31
CA TYR A 8 12.50 3.42 14.85
C TYR A 8 13.12 2.29 14.00
N ASN A 9 13.69 1.26 14.63
CA ASN A 9 14.05 0.05 13.89
C ASN A 9 12.80 -0.40 13.12
N GLY A 10 12.96 -0.62 11.81
CA GLY A 10 11.86 -1.11 10.98
C GLY A 10 10.92 -0.06 10.44
N ALA A 11 11.47 0.89 9.70
CA ALA A 11 10.64 1.73 8.86
C ALA A 11 11.30 1.91 7.50
N VAL A 12 10.48 1.97 6.45
CA VAL A 12 10.92 2.39 5.13
C VAL A 12 11.14 3.91 5.20
N ARG A 13 12.40 4.31 5.16
CA ARG A 13 12.77 5.72 5.24
C ARG A 13 12.44 6.45 3.96
N LEU A 14 11.87 7.62 4.12
CA LEU A 14 11.87 8.61 3.07
C LEU A 14 13.27 9.22 2.96
N PRO A 15 13.75 9.49 1.74
CA PRO A 15 15.07 10.08 1.57
C PRO A 15 15.12 11.48 2.19
N PRO A 16 16.30 11.93 2.66
CA PRO A 16 16.46 13.29 3.13
C PRO A 16 16.21 14.31 2.02
N GLY A 17 15.93 15.56 2.39
CA GLY A 17 15.72 16.64 1.43
C GLY A 17 14.36 16.58 0.74
N LEU A 18 13.31 16.10 1.44
CA LEU A 18 11.95 16.21 0.94
C LEU A 18 11.58 17.67 0.69
N VAL A 19 10.95 17.91 -0.47
CA VAL A 19 10.53 19.24 -0.89
C VAL A 19 9.05 19.40 -0.59
N SER A 20 8.70 20.44 0.17
CA SER A 20 7.30 20.82 0.43
C SER A 20 6.72 21.50 -0.79
N ALA A 21 5.51 21.10 -1.17
CA ALA A 21 4.78 21.66 -2.31
C ALA A 21 3.27 21.64 -2.05
N ARG A 22 2.51 22.21 -2.99
CA ARG A 22 1.05 22.13 -3.03
C ARG A 22 0.62 21.36 -4.27
N LEU A 23 -0.31 20.42 -4.12
CA LEU A 23 -0.90 19.76 -5.27
C LEU A 23 -1.70 20.78 -6.08
N VAL A 24 -1.49 20.85 -7.39
CA VAL A 24 -2.27 21.72 -8.28
C VAL A 24 -3.38 20.91 -8.94
N ARG A 25 -2.99 19.83 -9.63
CA ARG A 25 -3.93 18.92 -10.29
C ARG A 25 -3.25 17.60 -10.64
N ARG A 26 -4.06 16.56 -10.85
CA ARG A 26 -3.59 15.32 -11.47
C ARG A 26 -3.55 15.49 -13.00
N LEU A 27 -2.38 15.26 -13.59
CA LEU A 27 -2.19 15.40 -15.04
C LEU A 27 -2.64 14.14 -15.78
N ASN A 28 -2.28 12.98 -15.25
CA ASN A 28 -2.68 11.67 -15.79
C ASN A 28 -2.52 10.59 -14.70
N ARG A 29 -2.60 9.32 -15.11
CA ARG A 29 -2.50 8.17 -14.20
C ARG A 29 -1.21 8.14 -13.37
N PHE A 30 -0.10 8.66 -13.90
CA PHE A 30 1.24 8.55 -13.32
C PHE A 30 1.95 9.88 -13.09
N ALA A 31 1.25 11.02 -13.22
CA ALA A 31 1.84 12.33 -13.03
C ALA A 31 0.85 13.33 -12.41
N VAL A 32 1.38 14.19 -11.56
CA VAL A 32 0.69 15.34 -10.96
C VAL A 32 1.49 16.61 -11.24
N GLU A 33 0.79 17.73 -11.28
CA GLU A 33 1.36 19.07 -11.27
C GLU A 33 1.32 19.61 -9.85
N VAL A 34 2.42 20.21 -9.41
CA VAL A 34 2.64 20.68 -8.05
C VAL A 34 3.27 22.07 -8.08
N ALA A 35 2.91 22.92 -7.12
CA ALA A 35 3.52 24.22 -6.90
C ALA A 35 4.60 24.09 -5.82
N VAL A 36 5.86 24.26 -6.23
CA VAL A 36 7.05 24.27 -5.36
C VAL A 36 7.48 25.72 -5.19
N GLY A 37 7.08 26.35 -4.08
CA GLY A 37 7.14 27.81 -3.98
C GLY A 37 6.21 28.46 -5.01
N GLU A 38 6.74 29.38 -5.81
CA GLU A 38 6.00 30.04 -6.90
C GLU A 38 6.07 29.30 -8.24
N ALA A 39 6.92 28.27 -8.35
CA ALA A 39 7.13 27.55 -9.59
C ALA A 39 6.24 26.30 -9.70
N LEU A 40 5.75 26.03 -10.91
CA LEU A 40 5.10 24.76 -11.23
C LEU A 40 6.13 23.70 -11.61
N ALA A 41 5.92 22.48 -11.13
CA ALA A 41 6.71 21.32 -11.48
C ALA A 41 5.84 20.07 -11.65
N THR A 42 6.40 19.03 -12.26
CA THR A 42 5.75 17.74 -12.41
C THR A 42 6.37 16.70 -11.47
N ALA A 43 5.52 15.94 -10.81
CA ALA A 43 5.92 14.82 -9.96
C ALA A 43 5.31 13.52 -10.46
N HIS A 44 6.09 12.44 -10.43
CA HIS A 44 5.60 11.11 -10.73
C HIS A 44 4.71 10.60 -9.60
N LEU A 45 3.54 10.10 -9.96
CA LEU A 45 2.62 9.43 -9.06
C LEU A 45 2.77 7.91 -9.26
N ALA A 46 3.44 7.26 -8.31
CA ALA A 46 3.68 5.82 -8.31
C ALA A 46 2.45 5.00 -7.86
N ASN A 47 1.25 5.44 -8.25
CA ASN A 47 0.00 4.77 -7.95
C ASN A 47 -1.02 5.02 -9.05
N SER A 48 -1.50 3.91 -9.56
CA SER A 48 -2.29 3.85 -10.77
C SER A 48 -3.80 3.91 -10.51
N GLY A 49 -4.21 3.93 -9.23
CA GLY A 49 -5.58 4.07 -8.77
C GLY A 49 -6.18 5.45 -9.10
N ARG A 50 -7.46 5.64 -8.77
CA ARG A 50 -8.19 6.89 -8.97
C ARG A 50 -7.79 7.96 -7.96
N LEU A 51 -7.53 7.57 -6.71
CA LEU A 51 -6.99 8.44 -5.65
C LEU A 51 -7.68 9.81 -5.56
N TYR A 52 -8.98 9.90 -5.87
CA TYR A 52 -9.67 11.20 -5.95
C TYR A 52 -9.60 11.95 -4.62
N GLU A 53 -9.67 11.21 -3.52
CA GLU A 53 -9.51 11.69 -2.15
C GLU A 53 -8.11 12.26 -1.87
N LEU A 54 -7.07 11.75 -2.54
CA LEU A 54 -5.71 12.28 -2.41
C LEU A 54 -5.41 13.41 -3.38
N MET A 55 -6.18 13.54 -4.47
CA MET A 55 -5.85 14.41 -5.59
C MET A 55 -6.57 15.76 -5.52
N VAL A 56 -6.69 16.31 -4.31
CA VAL A 56 -7.38 17.57 -4.02
C VAL A 56 -6.46 18.77 -4.26
N PRO A 57 -6.81 19.72 -5.16
CA PRO A 57 -6.05 20.95 -5.35
C PRO A 57 -5.81 21.70 -4.03
N GLY A 58 -4.59 22.18 -3.83
CA GLY A 58 -4.14 22.88 -2.62
C GLY A 58 -3.66 21.95 -1.50
N ALA A 59 -3.82 20.63 -1.61
CA ALA A 59 -3.33 19.68 -0.60
C ALA A 59 -1.81 19.85 -0.38
N PRO A 60 -1.33 19.94 0.88
CA PRO A 60 0.10 19.88 1.16
C PRO A 60 0.66 18.53 0.70
N VAL A 61 1.79 18.56 0.01
CA VAL A 61 2.48 17.34 -0.42
C VAL A 61 3.97 17.41 -0.09
N LEU A 62 4.58 16.23 0.04
CA LEU A 62 6.02 16.09 0.12
C LEU A 62 6.54 15.32 -1.09
N LEU A 63 7.59 15.87 -1.68
CA LEU A 63 8.19 15.40 -2.92
C LEU A 63 9.60 14.87 -2.66
N VAL A 64 9.95 13.79 -3.34
CA VAL A 64 11.34 13.31 -3.41
C VAL A 64 11.98 13.85 -4.68
N PRO A 65 13.11 14.60 -4.60
CA PRO A 65 13.88 14.97 -5.77
C PRO A 65 14.42 13.73 -6.51
N ARG A 66 14.12 13.66 -7.81
CA ARG A 66 14.50 12.54 -8.69
C ARG A 66 14.86 13.02 -10.10
N ALA A 67 15.42 14.21 -10.25
CA ALA A 67 15.80 14.71 -11.57
C ALA A 67 16.91 13.82 -12.17
N SER A 68 16.70 13.35 -13.40
CA SER A 68 17.72 12.71 -14.22
C SER A 68 17.48 13.09 -15.69
N PRO A 69 18.50 13.05 -16.56
CA PRO A 69 18.33 13.37 -17.99
C PRO A 69 17.28 12.50 -18.70
N THR A 70 16.98 11.32 -18.15
CA THR A 70 16.05 10.34 -18.70
C THR A 70 14.62 10.46 -18.14
N ARG A 71 14.40 11.23 -17.06
CA ARG A 71 13.08 11.36 -16.42
C ARG A 71 12.36 12.61 -16.90
N ARG A 72 11.07 12.45 -17.22
CA ARG A 72 10.17 13.56 -17.59
C ARG A 72 9.66 14.37 -16.39
N THR A 73 9.78 13.83 -15.18
CA THR A 73 9.33 14.48 -13.94
C THR A 73 10.53 14.80 -13.07
N ALA A 74 10.55 15.96 -12.42
CA ALA A 74 11.65 16.35 -11.54
C ALA A 74 11.58 15.66 -10.17
N TYR A 75 10.39 15.18 -9.81
CA TYR A 75 10.08 14.64 -8.49
C TYR A 75 9.33 13.30 -8.56
N ASP A 76 9.34 12.55 -7.46
CA ASP A 76 8.30 11.57 -7.12
C ASP A 76 7.39 12.18 -6.03
N LEU A 77 6.07 11.99 -6.15
CA LEU A 77 5.13 12.32 -5.08
C LEU A 77 5.24 11.28 -3.97
N ALA A 78 5.70 11.69 -2.79
CA ALA A 78 5.94 10.80 -1.67
C ALA A 78 4.71 10.69 -0.77
N LEU A 79 4.30 11.84 -0.22
CA LEU A 79 3.23 11.96 0.74
C LEU A 79 2.24 13.04 0.32
N VAL A 80 0.96 12.82 0.64
CA VAL A 80 -0.11 13.81 0.56
C VAL A 80 -0.67 14.00 1.97
N CYS A 81 -0.90 15.24 2.39
CA CYS A 81 -1.55 15.55 3.65
C CYS A 81 -3.03 15.86 3.41
N ILE A 82 -3.91 15.15 4.12
CA ILE A 82 -5.36 15.32 4.06
C ILE A 82 -5.85 15.43 5.48
N ASP A 83 -6.53 16.52 5.80
CA ASP A 83 -7.07 16.79 7.15
C ASP A 83 -6.02 16.61 8.27
N GLY A 84 -4.77 16.97 8.00
CA GLY A 84 -3.65 16.84 8.94
C GLY A 84 -2.99 15.46 8.99
N VAL A 85 -3.49 14.47 8.24
CA VAL A 85 -2.96 13.10 8.17
C VAL A 85 -2.08 12.93 6.95
N TRP A 86 -0.86 12.42 7.13
CA TRP A 86 0.00 12.02 6.03
C TRP A 86 -0.42 10.67 5.45
N VAL A 87 -0.54 10.62 4.12
CA VAL A 87 -0.84 9.42 3.35
C VAL A 87 0.31 9.17 2.38
N SER A 88 0.87 7.94 2.38
CA SER A 88 1.81 7.57 1.31
C SER A 88 1.03 7.18 0.06
N ALA A 89 1.27 7.93 -1.02
CA ALA A 89 0.66 7.68 -2.31
C ALA A 89 1.42 6.62 -3.14
N ASP A 90 2.49 6.00 -2.62
CA ASP A 90 3.31 5.06 -3.36
C ASP A 90 2.76 3.62 -3.26
N ALA A 91 2.17 3.12 -4.35
CA ALA A 91 1.60 1.78 -4.38
C ALA A 91 2.65 0.66 -4.45
N ARG A 92 3.95 0.99 -4.56
CA ARG A 92 5.06 0.02 -4.54
C ARG A 92 5.52 -0.30 -3.11
N LEU A 93 5.21 0.58 -2.16
CA LEU A 93 5.68 0.50 -0.79
C LEU A 93 5.17 -0.71 0.03
N PRO A 94 3.94 -1.25 -0.19
CA PRO A 94 3.42 -2.38 0.59
C PRO A 94 4.37 -3.59 0.65
N ASN A 95 5.01 -3.98 -0.46
CA ASN A 95 5.94 -5.10 -0.49
C ASN A 95 7.16 -4.85 0.43
N ALA A 96 7.69 -3.62 0.42
CA ALA A 96 8.82 -3.24 1.26
C ALA A 96 8.43 -3.21 2.74
N LEU A 97 7.28 -2.61 3.07
CA LEU A 97 6.74 -2.52 4.42
C LEU A 97 6.43 -3.90 5.00
N PHE A 98 5.81 -4.77 4.21
CA PHE A 98 5.51 -6.14 4.63
C PHE A 98 6.77 -6.93 4.94
N ARG A 99 7.77 -6.89 4.04
CA ARG A 99 9.04 -7.61 4.21
C ARG A 99 9.79 -7.15 5.46
N GLU A 100 9.80 -5.86 5.69
CA GLU A 100 10.50 -5.23 6.81
C GLU A 100 9.80 -5.56 8.14
N ALA A 101 8.47 -5.43 8.22
CA ALA A 101 7.69 -5.85 9.39
C ALA A 101 7.78 -7.36 9.66
N LEU A 102 7.84 -8.19 8.61
CA LEU A 102 8.05 -9.63 8.73
C LEU A 102 9.42 -9.96 9.33
N ALA A 103 10.49 -9.31 8.84
CA ALA A 103 11.85 -9.53 9.31
C ALA A 103 12.03 -9.18 10.80
N GLU A 104 11.23 -8.23 11.31
CA GLU A 104 11.26 -7.80 12.70
C GLU A 104 10.26 -8.52 13.60
N GLY A 105 9.51 -9.49 13.07
CA GLY A 105 8.52 -10.23 13.85
C GLY A 105 7.32 -9.38 14.29
N ARG A 106 7.06 -8.25 13.61
CA ARG A 106 5.94 -7.33 13.92
C ARG A 106 4.61 -7.77 13.30
N LEU A 107 4.59 -8.94 12.64
CA LEU A 107 3.41 -9.55 12.06
C LEU A 107 3.15 -10.91 12.74
N PRO A 108 2.41 -10.95 13.87
CA PRO A 108 2.20 -12.16 14.67
C PRO A 108 1.65 -13.35 13.87
N GLU A 109 0.80 -13.08 12.88
CA GLU A 109 0.20 -14.07 11.99
C GLU A 109 1.23 -14.81 11.12
N PHE A 110 2.44 -14.25 10.99
CA PHE A 110 3.56 -14.82 10.24
C PHE A 110 4.75 -15.15 11.15
N SER A 111 4.51 -15.34 12.46
CA SER A 111 5.55 -15.76 13.39
C SER A 111 6.25 -17.04 12.93
N GLY A 112 7.59 -17.01 12.92
CA GLY A 112 8.44 -18.09 12.42
C GLY A 112 8.51 -18.21 10.90
N CYS A 113 7.79 -17.37 10.13
CA CYS A 113 7.90 -17.35 8.68
C CYS A 113 9.12 -16.57 8.20
N ARG A 114 9.70 -16.97 7.06
CA ARG A 114 10.80 -16.26 6.39
C ARG A 114 10.52 -16.10 4.89
N PRO A 115 10.97 -15.01 4.25
CA PRO A 115 10.88 -14.87 2.79
C PRO A 115 11.68 -15.96 2.10
N ALA A 116 11.04 -16.72 1.19
CA ALA A 116 11.71 -17.69 0.35
C ALA A 116 11.89 -17.14 -1.08
N ARG A 117 10.83 -16.59 -1.67
CA ARG A 117 10.84 -16.02 -3.02
C ARG A 117 9.91 -14.80 -3.12
N ALA A 118 10.22 -13.91 -4.04
CA ALA A 118 9.36 -12.80 -4.45
C ALA A 118 8.85 -12.99 -5.89
N GLU A 119 7.76 -12.31 -6.27
CA GLU A 119 7.20 -12.31 -7.63
C GLU A 119 6.91 -13.72 -8.16
N VAL A 120 6.21 -14.51 -7.35
CA VAL A 120 6.02 -15.95 -7.56
C VAL A 120 4.88 -16.19 -8.54
N ALA A 121 5.18 -16.87 -9.65
CA ALA A 121 4.17 -17.30 -10.60
C ALA A 121 3.32 -18.43 -10.01
N TYR A 122 2.01 -18.21 -9.91
CA TYR A 122 1.05 -19.19 -9.39
C TYR A 122 -0.35 -18.92 -9.94
N GLY A 123 -1.11 -19.96 -10.29
CA GLY A 123 -2.49 -19.82 -10.80
C GLY A 123 -2.61 -18.89 -12.02
N GLY A 124 -1.59 -18.87 -12.90
CA GLY A 124 -1.53 -18.00 -14.07
C GLY A 124 -1.31 -16.50 -13.78
N THR A 125 -1.03 -16.12 -12.53
CA THR A 125 -0.69 -14.74 -12.13
C THR A 125 0.64 -14.70 -11.38
N ARG A 126 1.09 -13.52 -10.97
CA ARG A 126 2.22 -13.35 -10.04
C ARG A 126 1.74 -12.82 -8.70
N LEU A 127 2.13 -13.49 -7.64
CA LEU A 127 1.89 -13.10 -6.25
C LEU A 127 3.18 -12.54 -5.65
N ASP A 128 3.05 -11.59 -4.72
CA ASP A 128 4.20 -10.84 -4.21
C ASP A 128 5.25 -11.73 -3.52
N PHE A 129 4.82 -12.71 -2.70
CA PHE A 129 5.73 -13.53 -1.90
C PHE A 129 5.34 -15.00 -1.80
N LEU A 130 6.35 -15.85 -1.75
CA LEU A 130 6.29 -17.16 -1.10
C LEU A 130 7.13 -17.10 0.17
N LEU A 131 6.49 -17.45 1.29
CA LEU A 131 7.13 -17.57 2.59
C LEU A 131 7.31 -19.04 2.96
N GLU A 132 8.43 -19.36 3.60
CA GLU A 132 8.59 -20.59 4.36
C GLU A 132 8.06 -20.35 5.76
N CYS A 133 7.03 -21.08 6.17
CA CYS A 133 6.42 -20.97 7.50
C CYS A 133 6.46 -22.33 8.23
N PRO A 134 6.33 -22.35 9.57
CA PRO A 134 6.31 -23.59 10.34
C PRO A 134 5.21 -24.58 9.91
N ARG A 135 4.09 -24.06 9.39
CA ARG A 135 2.95 -24.85 8.87
C ARG A 135 3.06 -25.20 7.39
N GLY A 136 4.20 -24.92 6.75
CA GLY A 136 4.44 -25.14 5.33
C GLY A 136 4.48 -23.85 4.50
N PRO A 137 4.72 -23.98 3.18
CA PRO A 137 4.84 -22.83 2.29
C PRO A 137 3.57 -21.99 2.26
N THR A 138 3.72 -20.66 2.31
CA THR A 138 2.61 -19.70 2.33
C THR A 138 2.76 -18.66 1.23
N LEU A 139 1.79 -18.58 0.33
CA LEU A 139 1.69 -17.51 -0.67
C LEU A 139 1.06 -16.26 -0.05
N VAL A 140 1.66 -15.11 -0.29
CA VAL A 140 1.19 -13.82 0.21
C VAL A 140 1.10 -12.80 -0.91
N GLU A 141 -0.03 -12.09 -0.96
CA GLU A 141 -0.23 -10.92 -1.82
C GLU A 141 -0.47 -9.69 -0.95
N THR A 142 0.24 -8.61 -1.21
CA THR A 142 0.01 -7.32 -0.55
C THR A 142 -0.82 -6.39 -1.44
N LYS A 143 -1.56 -5.47 -0.80
CA LYS A 143 -2.40 -4.48 -1.48
C LYS A 143 -2.17 -3.11 -0.87
N SER A 144 -1.95 -2.11 -1.72
CA SER A 144 -1.91 -0.70 -1.31
C SER A 144 -3.33 -0.21 -1.05
N VAL A 145 -3.58 0.36 0.13
CA VAL A 145 -4.85 0.99 0.49
C VAL A 145 -4.57 2.42 0.97
N THR A 146 -5.31 3.38 0.42
CA THR A 146 -5.16 4.81 0.73
C THR A 146 -6.51 5.52 0.94
N LEU A 147 -7.57 4.98 0.34
CA LEU A 147 -8.95 5.40 0.55
C LEU A 147 -9.41 5.02 1.97
N VAL A 148 -9.83 6.02 2.74
CA VAL A 148 -10.44 5.88 4.05
C VAL A 148 -11.67 6.78 4.11
N GLU A 149 -12.82 6.21 4.47
CA GLU A 149 -14.09 6.92 4.65
C GLU A 149 -14.66 6.60 6.04
N GLY A 150 -14.94 7.62 6.85
CA GLY A 150 -15.48 7.41 8.20
C GLY A 150 -14.57 6.55 9.11
N GLY A 151 -13.26 6.53 8.87
CA GLY A 151 -12.31 5.66 9.56
C GLY A 151 -12.25 4.22 9.05
N ILE A 152 -12.95 3.88 7.97
CA ILE A 152 -12.90 2.56 7.32
C ILE A 152 -12.02 2.65 6.08
N ALA A 153 -10.94 1.87 6.06
CA ALA A 153 -10.10 1.72 4.88
C ALA A 153 -10.81 0.84 3.83
N LEU A 154 -10.82 1.29 2.58
CA LEU A 154 -11.61 0.67 1.52
C LEU A 154 -10.71 0.24 0.35
N PHE A 155 -10.90 -1.00 -0.11
CA PHE A 155 -10.24 -1.49 -1.33
C PHE A 155 -11.18 -2.32 -2.21
N PRO A 156 -11.15 -2.13 -3.54
CA PRO A 156 -10.32 -1.18 -4.29
C PRO A 156 -10.95 0.21 -4.37
N ASP A 157 -10.21 1.20 -4.90
CA ASP A 157 -10.73 2.53 -5.25
C ASP A 157 -11.36 2.57 -6.66
N ALA A 158 -11.20 1.50 -7.45
CA ALA A 158 -11.81 1.28 -8.76
C ALA A 158 -11.91 -0.23 -9.08
N PRO A 159 -12.78 -0.66 -10.01
CA PRO A 159 -12.86 -2.06 -10.45
C PRO A 159 -11.48 -2.67 -10.78
N THR A 160 -11.20 -3.87 -10.27
CA THR A 160 -9.88 -4.52 -10.40
C THR A 160 -9.96 -5.99 -10.81
N GLU A 161 -9.80 -6.27 -12.11
CA GLU A 161 -9.66 -7.66 -12.59
C GLU A 161 -8.39 -8.31 -12.04
N ARG A 162 -7.27 -7.56 -11.97
CA ARG A 162 -6.02 -8.09 -11.43
C ARG A 162 -6.19 -8.54 -9.97
N GLY A 163 -6.82 -7.73 -9.12
CA GLY A 163 -7.10 -8.12 -7.74
C GLY A 163 -7.95 -9.39 -7.66
N ARG A 164 -9.00 -9.48 -8.48
CA ARG A 164 -9.86 -10.68 -8.56
C ARG A 164 -9.09 -11.93 -9.02
N ARG A 165 -8.18 -11.81 -9.99
CA ARG A 165 -7.29 -12.91 -10.41
C ARG A 165 -6.40 -13.39 -9.26
N HIS A 166 -5.85 -12.48 -8.47
CA HIS A 166 -4.97 -12.83 -7.36
C HIS A 166 -5.75 -13.55 -6.25
N LEU A 167 -6.98 -13.12 -5.95
CA LEU A 167 -7.84 -13.82 -5.00
C LEU A 167 -8.16 -15.24 -5.45
N ARG A 168 -8.45 -15.46 -6.74
CA ARG A 168 -8.66 -16.81 -7.28
C ARG A 168 -7.42 -17.69 -7.13
N ALA A 169 -6.23 -17.14 -7.42
CA ALA A 169 -4.97 -17.86 -7.26
C ALA A 169 -4.70 -18.23 -5.79
N LEU A 170 -4.95 -17.31 -4.85
CA LEU A 170 -4.83 -17.60 -3.41
C LEU A 170 -5.85 -18.65 -2.94
N SER A 171 -7.09 -18.59 -3.41
CA SER A 171 -8.11 -19.62 -3.10
C SER A 171 -7.70 -21.00 -3.62
N ALA A 172 -7.16 -21.07 -4.83
CA ALA A 172 -6.65 -22.33 -5.39
C ALA A 172 -5.50 -22.88 -4.53
N ALA A 173 -4.55 -22.02 -4.14
CA ALA A 173 -3.46 -22.39 -3.23
C ALA A 173 -3.96 -22.96 -1.90
N ALA A 174 -4.93 -22.29 -1.28
CA ALA A 174 -5.53 -22.76 -0.03
C ALA A 174 -6.22 -24.13 -0.22
N GLY A 175 -6.91 -24.34 -1.34
CA GLY A 175 -7.53 -25.63 -1.69
C GLY A 175 -6.53 -26.76 -1.96
N GLU A 176 -5.33 -26.42 -2.41
CA GLU A 176 -4.20 -27.35 -2.60
C GLU A 176 -3.41 -27.61 -1.31
N GLY A 177 -3.83 -27.02 -0.18
CA GLY A 177 -3.19 -27.21 1.13
C GLY A 177 -2.01 -26.28 1.40
N LEU A 178 -1.73 -25.30 0.52
CA LEU A 178 -0.74 -24.25 0.78
C LEU A 178 -1.32 -23.21 1.75
N GLY A 179 -0.45 -22.58 2.54
CA GLY A 179 -0.83 -21.35 3.23
C GLY A 179 -1.13 -20.25 2.20
N ALA A 180 -2.16 -19.45 2.44
CA ALA A 180 -2.50 -18.32 1.59
C ALA A 180 -2.90 -17.10 2.43
N ALA A 181 -2.42 -15.92 2.05
CA ALA A 181 -2.82 -14.66 2.68
C ALA A 181 -2.91 -13.51 1.67
N VAL A 182 -3.86 -12.62 1.90
CA VAL A 182 -3.90 -11.29 1.30
C VAL A 182 -3.77 -10.25 2.41
N VAL A 183 -2.85 -9.30 2.23
CA VAL A 183 -2.48 -8.30 3.24
C VAL A 183 -2.74 -6.90 2.69
N PHE A 184 -3.71 -6.21 3.26
CA PHE A 184 -4.03 -4.82 2.94
C PHE A 184 -3.18 -3.88 3.80
N VAL A 185 -2.28 -3.15 3.16
CA VAL A 185 -1.41 -2.17 3.80
C VAL A 185 -2.04 -0.79 3.63
N VAL A 186 -2.66 -0.30 4.71
CA VAL A 186 -3.32 1.01 4.77
C VAL A 186 -2.27 2.06 5.08
N GLN A 187 -1.86 2.82 4.08
CA GLN A 187 -0.70 3.70 4.14
C GLN A 187 -1.02 5.08 4.75
N ARG A 188 -1.72 5.07 5.90
CA ARG A 188 -2.12 6.21 6.73
C ARG A 188 -2.58 5.71 8.11
N GLU A 189 -2.58 6.59 9.10
CA GLU A 189 -2.73 6.21 10.52
C GLU A 189 -4.17 6.25 11.07
N ASP A 190 -5.07 6.95 10.39
CA ASP A 190 -6.42 7.30 10.83
C ASP A 190 -7.48 6.20 10.54
N ALA A 191 -7.09 5.12 9.88
CA ALA A 191 -7.95 3.96 9.70
C ALA A 191 -8.15 3.17 11.01
N ARG A 192 -9.38 2.75 11.25
CA ARG A 192 -9.82 1.98 12.44
C ARG A 192 -10.27 0.57 12.08
N ALA A 193 -10.65 0.33 10.83
CA ALA A 193 -10.98 -0.99 10.29
C ALA A 193 -10.74 -1.01 8.77
N PHE A 194 -10.85 -2.18 8.17
CA PHE A 194 -10.79 -2.38 6.73
C PHE A 194 -12.05 -3.10 6.22
N ALA A 195 -12.53 -2.72 5.04
CA ALA A 195 -13.62 -3.42 4.34
C ALA A 195 -13.38 -3.43 2.81
N PRO A 196 -13.88 -4.45 2.08
CA PRO A 196 -13.88 -4.38 0.63
C PRO A 196 -14.87 -3.32 0.17
N HIS A 197 -14.46 -2.49 -0.80
CA HIS A 197 -15.27 -1.41 -1.33
C HIS A 197 -16.33 -1.95 -2.31
N ARG A 198 -17.47 -2.41 -1.77
CA ARG A 198 -18.55 -3.01 -2.56
C ARG A 198 -19.09 -2.10 -3.66
N ALA A 199 -19.17 -0.80 -3.41
CA ALA A 199 -19.65 0.17 -4.39
C ALA A 199 -18.68 0.31 -5.59
N ALA A 200 -17.37 0.26 -5.34
CA ALA A 200 -16.38 0.33 -6.41
C ALA A 200 -16.21 -0.98 -7.18
N ASP A 201 -16.19 -2.14 -6.50
CA ASP A 201 -16.09 -3.45 -7.15
C ASP A 201 -16.85 -4.53 -6.35
N PRO A 202 -18.15 -4.77 -6.62
CA PRO A 202 -18.92 -5.78 -5.92
C PRO A 202 -18.41 -7.20 -6.18
N ARG A 203 -17.79 -7.43 -7.35
CA ARG A 203 -17.20 -8.73 -7.70
C ARG A 203 -15.93 -8.99 -6.89
N PHE A 204 -15.12 -7.97 -6.64
CA PHE A 204 -13.95 -8.09 -5.76
C PHE A 204 -14.38 -8.38 -4.33
N ALA A 205 -15.39 -7.67 -3.81
CA ALA A 205 -15.91 -7.90 -2.46
C ALA A 205 -16.43 -9.33 -2.28
N ALA A 206 -17.24 -9.82 -3.23
CA ALA A 206 -17.72 -11.21 -3.23
C ALA A 206 -16.55 -12.21 -3.33
N GLY A 207 -15.56 -11.93 -4.18
CA GLY A 207 -14.35 -12.74 -4.32
C GLY A 207 -13.51 -12.80 -3.06
N LEU A 208 -13.40 -11.69 -2.31
CA LEU A 208 -12.64 -11.64 -1.06
C LEU A 208 -13.32 -12.46 0.04
N ALA A 209 -14.64 -12.33 0.16
CA ALA A 209 -15.43 -13.15 1.09
C ALA A 209 -15.35 -14.65 0.73
N ALA A 210 -15.38 -14.99 -0.56
CA ALA A 210 -15.20 -16.36 -1.03
C ALA A 210 -13.78 -16.89 -0.74
N ALA A 211 -12.75 -16.08 -0.94
CA ALA A 211 -11.37 -16.44 -0.62
C ALA A 211 -11.18 -16.71 0.88
N ALA A 212 -11.76 -15.86 1.73
CA ALA A 212 -11.75 -16.07 3.18
C ALA A 212 -12.38 -17.42 3.57
N ARG A 213 -13.55 -17.75 3.00
CA ARG A 213 -14.20 -19.06 3.22
C ARG A 213 -13.38 -20.24 2.70
N ALA A 214 -12.57 -20.04 1.67
CA ALA A 214 -11.67 -21.05 1.12
C ALA A 214 -10.37 -21.22 1.94
N GLY A 215 -10.20 -20.51 3.05
CA GLY A 215 -9.01 -20.61 3.91
C GLY A 215 -7.92 -19.58 3.65
N VAL A 216 -8.15 -18.60 2.76
CA VAL A 216 -7.23 -17.48 2.58
C VAL A 216 -7.32 -16.54 3.77
N ARG A 217 -6.20 -16.27 4.44
CA ARG A 217 -6.16 -15.28 5.51
C ARG A 217 -6.28 -13.88 4.94
N VAL A 218 -7.27 -13.12 5.41
CA VAL A 218 -7.48 -11.72 5.02
C VAL A 218 -7.02 -10.84 6.17
N LEU A 219 -5.92 -10.12 5.97
CA LEU A 219 -5.28 -9.30 7.00
C LEU A 219 -5.22 -7.86 6.52
N ALA A 220 -5.34 -6.92 7.46
CA ALA A 220 -5.15 -5.51 7.19
C ALA A 220 -4.32 -4.88 8.30
N TYR A 221 -3.40 -4.00 7.92
CA TYR A 221 -2.58 -3.24 8.85
C TYR A 221 -2.59 -1.76 8.47
N ARG A 222 -2.70 -0.89 9.47
CA ARG A 222 -2.44 0.53 9.29
C ARG A 222 -0.96 0.83 9.42
N CYS A 223 -0.50 1.86 8.73
CA CYS A 223 0.84 2.38 8.83
C CYS A 223 0.89 3.63 9.70
N ARG A 224 2.02 3.83 10.37
CA ARG A 224 2.44 5.17 10.79
C ARG A 224 3.15 5.82 9.61
N VAL A 225 2.77 7.05 9.31
CA VAL A 225 3.30 7.81 8.17
C VAL A 225 3.70 9.18 8.66
N ASP A 226 4.97 9.52 8.47
CA ASP A 226 5.48 10.84 8.76
C ASP A 226 6.52 11.26 7.70
N PRO A 227 6.96 12.53 7.66
CA PRO A 227 7.93 13.02 6.70
C PRO A 227 9.32 12.34 6.75
N CYS A 228 9.58 11.48 7.72
CA CYS A 228 10.83 10.74 7.85
C CYS A 228 10.70 9.29 7.36
N GLN A 229 9.55 8.67 7.60
CA GLN A 229 9.41 7.23 7.39
C GLN A 229 7.96 6.76 7.27
N VAL A 230 7.83 5.54 6.74
CA VAL A 230 6.58 4.78 6.73
C VAL A 230 6.85 3.41 7.35
N SER A 231 6.01 2.98 8.28
CA SER A 231 6.09 1.65 8.89
C SER A 231 4.70 1.07 9.14
N ILE A 232 4.56 -0.26 9.02
CA ILE A 232 3.37 -0.95 9.53
C ILE A 232 3.29 -0.72 11.05
N ALA A 233 2.12 -0.39 11.58
CA ALA A 233 1.94 -0.07 12.99
C ALA A 233 1.16 -1.18 13.72
N SER A 234 -0.12 -1.35 13.39
CA SER A 234 -0.99 -2.34 14.06
C SER A 234 -1.96 -2.98 13.07
N SER A 235 -2.43 -4.17 13.42
CA SER A 235 -3.52 -4.80 12.67
C SER A 235 -4.81 -3.99 12.79
N LEU A 236 -5.68 -4.16 11.81
CA LEU A 236 -7.02 -3.60 11.75
C LEU A 236 -8.05 -4.74 11.72
N PRO A 237 -9.21 -4.57 12.37
CA PRO A 237 -10.37 -5.40 12.13
C PRO A 237 -10.73 -5.42 10.64
N VAL A 238 -11.01 -6.61 10.12
CA VAL A 238 -11.45 -6.82 8.73
C VAL A 238 -12.94 -7.13 8.72
N LEU A 239 -13.71 -6.35 7.97
CA LEU A 239 -15.17 -6.45 7.83
C LEU A 239 -15.49 -7.01 6.43
N LEU A 240 -15.91 -8.28 6.34
CA LEU A 240 -16.18 -8.97 5.07
C LEU A 240 -17.65 -9.05 4.68
#